data_AF-A0A852WUF1-F1
#
_entry.id   AF-A0A852WUF1-F1
#
_cell.length_a   1.000
_cell.length_b   1.000
_cell.length_c   1.000
_cell.angle_alpha   90.00
_cell.angle_beta   90.00
_cell.angle_gamma   90.00
#
_symmetry.space_group_name_H-M   'P 1'
#
loop_
_entity.id
_entity.type
_entity.pdbx_description
1 polymer ?
#
loop_
_entity_poly.entity_id
_entity_poly.type
_entity_poly.pdbx_seq_one_letter_code
_entity_poly.pdbx_strand_id
1 'polypeptide(L)'
;MTMNERGARRPAQRIAGALLVLAAATGLISCAPDEAASLEPICQTFESSWNRLVDVRSGTEDLQIAAEARTETVADWNDLGSREGPDDVTDMINAAATNLSNAWNSTTQGGRIGHEKSLKNAGDYVATRCAETGTSVTLSELPAPLRPGAQ
;
A
#
# COMPACT_ATOMS: atom_id res chain seq x y z
N MET A 1 31.29 41.02 66.73
CA MET A 1 31.35 39.62 66.25
C MET A 1 30.32 39.52 65.14
N THR A 2 30.61 39.51 63.84
CA THR A 2 31.80 39.37 62.96
C THR A 2 31.42 40.17 61.69
N MET A 3 32.21 41.16 61.23
CA MET A 3 33.11 41.09 60.06
C MET A 3 32.62 40.08 58.99
N ASN A 4 32.52 40.37 57.68
CA ASN A 4 33.25 41.27 56.79
C ASN A 4 32.55 41.17 55.41
N GLU A 5 32.27 42.28 54.71
CA GLU A 5 33.09 42.90 53.66
C GLU A 5 32.92 42.37 52.22
N ARG A 6 32.75 43.35 51.31
CA ARG A 6 33.11 43.39 49.87
C ARG A 6 32.25 42.57 48.91
N GLY A 7 31.95 43.00 47.70
CA GLY A 7 32.39 44.17 46.92
C GLY A 7 31.57 44.17 45.62
N ALA A 8 31.10 45.33 45.18
CA ALA A 8 31.73 46.10 44.10
C ALA A 8 31.40 45.59 42.69
N ARG A 9 30.59 46.35 41.95
CA ARG A 9 30.92 47.07 40.70
C ARG A 9 29.66 47.28 39.84
N ARG A 10 29.26 48.55 39.71
CA ARG A 10 28.58 49.14 38.54
C ARG A 10 29.60 49.16 37.36
N PRO A 11 29.33 49.63 36.11
CA PRO A 11 28.15 50.31 35.56
C PRO A 11 27.80 49.99 34.07
N ALA A 12 26.68 50.57 33.62
CA ALA A 12 26.42 51.33 32.37
C ALA A 12 26.74 50.82 30.94
N GLN A 13 25.96 51.44 30.04
CA GLN A 13 26.12 51.69 28.58
C GLN A 13 25.38 50.70 27.68
N ARG A 14 24.21 51.12 27.16
CA ARG A 14 23.99 51.95 25.94
C ARG A 14 24.50 51.23 24.69
N ILE A 15 23.64 51.05 23.69
CA ILE A 15 23.84 51.46 22.29
C ILE A 15 22.53 51.16 21.52
N ALA A 16 21.99 52.22 20.92
CA ALA A 16 21.00 52.18 19.86
C ALA A 16 21.66 51.72 18.55
N GLY A 17 20.94 51.04 17.67
CA GLY A 17 21.47 50.78 16.33
C GLY A 17 20.61 49.82 15.52
N ALA A 18 19.85 50.39 14.58
CA ALA A 18 19.18 49.64 13.52
C ALA A 18 20.20 48.88 12.67
N LEU A 19 19.86 47.64 12.28
CA LEU A 19 20.52 46.90 11.22
C LEU A 19 19.45 46.21 10.37
N LEU A 20 19.21 46.81 9.20
CA LEU A 20 18.62 46.13 8.05
C LEU A 20 19.49 44.90 7.75
N VAL A 21 18.87 43.73 7.69
CA VAL A 21 19.47 42.56 7.05
C VAL A 21 18.65 42.25 5.80
N LEU A 22 19.16 42.71 4.65
CA LEU A 22 18.88 42.06 3.38
C LEU A 22 19.56 40.69 3.43
N ALA A 23 18.79 39.61 3.48
CA ALA A 23 19.30 38.27 3.21
C ALA A 23 18.86 37.84 1.81
N ALA A 24 19.89 37.62 0.99
CA ALA A 24 19.84 37.29 -0.41
C ALA A 24 19.27 35.90 -0.70
N ALA A 25 18.77 35.76 -1.93
CA ALA A 25 18.37 34.52 -2.56
C ALA A 25 19.38 33.38 -2.33
N THR A 26 18.90 32.30 -1.70
CA THR A 26 19.45 30.97 -1.91
C THR A 26 18.43 30.24 -2.77
N GLY A 27 18.81 29.96 -4.00
CA GLY A 27 18.09 29.02 -4.85
C GLY A 27 18.01 27.70 -4.11
N LEU A 28 16.82 27.37 -3.62
CA LEU A 28 16.51 25.99 -3.36
C LEU A 28 16.47 25.34 -4.74
N ILE A 29 17.57 24.67 -5.08
CA ILE A 29 17.53 23.49 -5.93
C ILE A 29 16.47 22.62 -5.27
N SER A 30 15.24 22.76 -5.74
CA SER A 30 14.17 21.83 -5.44
C SER A 30 14.60 20.56 -6.15
N CYS A 31 15.40 19.74 -5.47
CA CYS A 31 15.21 18.31 -5.58
C CYS A 31 13.76 18.11 -5.16
N ALA A 32 12.84 18.16 -6.12
CA ALA A 32 11.62 17.41 -5.97
C ALA A 32 12.11 16.02 -5.59
N PRO A 33 11.75 15.47 -4.41
CA PRO A 33 11.97 14.06 -4.20
C PRO A 33 11.36 13.40 -5.43
N ASP A 34 12.09 12.47 -6.06
CA ASP A 34 11.45 11.49 -6.95
C ASP A 34 10.19 11.07 -6.20
N GLU A 35 9.01 11.51 -6.66
CA GLU A 35 7.75 11.12 -6.07
C GLU A 35 7.69 9.63 -6.34
N ALA A 36 8.16 8.84 -5.36
CA ALA A 36 7.98 7.40 -5.38
C ALA A 36 6.51 7.20 -5.72
N ALA A 37 6.24 6.59 -6.88
CA ALA A 37 4.90 6.46 -7.41
C ALA A 37 3.99 5.98 -6.28
N SER A 38 2.98 6.78 -5.95
CA SER A 38 2.12 6.47 -4.81
C SER A 38 1.51 5.09 -5.00
N LEU A 39 1.66 4.23 -3.99
CA LEU A 39 1.02 2.91 -3.98
C LEU A 39 -0.50 2.99 -3.81
N GLU A 40 -1.02 4.14 -3.37
CA GLU A 40 -2.44 4.34 -3.07
C GLU A 40 -3.39 3.86 -4.19
N PRO A 41 -3.24 4.30 -5.47
CA PRO A 41 -4.10 3.82 -6.55
C PRO A 41 -3.97 2.32 -6.82
N ILE A 42 -2.79 1.72 -6.63
CA ILE A 42 -2.59 0.27 -6.78
C ILE A 42 -3.36 -0.46 -5.67
N CYS A 43 -3.18 -0.02 -4.43
CA CYS A 43 -3.81 -0.59 -3.24
C CYS A 43 -5.34 -0.52 -3.30
N GLN A 44 -5.90 0.65 -3.62
CA GLN A 44 -7.36 0.83 -3.72
C GLN A 44 -7.99 -0.03 -4.84
N THR A 45 -7.32 -0.11 -5.99
CA THR A 45 -7.81 -0.93 -7.11
C THR A 45 -7.72 -2.43 -6.77
N PHE A 46 -6.64 -2.85 -6.13
CA PHE A 46 -6.47 -4.23 -5.68
C PHE A 46 -7.54 -4.63 -4.65
N GLU A 47 -7.79 -3.78 -3.65
CA GLU A 47 -8.85 -4.00 -2.66
C GLU A 47 -10.24 -4.08 -3.31
N SER A 48 -10.56 -3.13 -4.19
CA SER A 48 -11.86 -3.07 -4.85
C SER A 48 -12.12 -4.33 -5.70
N SER A 49 -11.15 -4.74 -6.52
CA SER A 49 -11.28 -5.92 -7.37
C SER A 49 -11.33 -7.23 -6.56
N TRP A 50 -10.53 -7.33 -5.49
CA TRP A 50 -10.58 -8.45 -4.55
C TRP A 50 -11.95 -8.57 -3.88
N ASN A 51 -12.45 -7.49 -3.29
CA ASN A 51 -13.71 -7.50 -2.56
C ASN A 51 -14.90 -7.71 -3.50
N ARG A 52 -14.85 -7.17 -4.72
CA ARG A 52 -15.86 -7.46 -5.75
C ARG A 52 -15.88 -8.95 -6.11
N LEU A 53 -14.72 -9.59 -6.26
CA LEU A 53 -14.65 -11.04 -6.49
C LEU A 53 -15.31 -11.80 -5.34
N VAL A 54 -15.00 -11.45 -4.09
CA VAL A 54 -15.58 -12.07 -2.89
C VAL A 54 -17.10 -11.90 -2.85
N ASP A 55 -17.60 -10.69 -3.09
CA ASP A 55 -19.03 -10.37 -3.07
C ASP A 55 -19.79 -11.18 -4.11
N VAL A 56 -19.29 -11.21 -5.35
CA VAL A 56 -19.90 -12.03 -6.41
C VAL A 56 -19.85 -13.49 -6.02
N ARG A 57 -18.70 -13.99 -5.56
CA ARG A 57 -18.54 -15.41 -5.26
C ARG A 57 -19.38 -15.88 -4.07
N SER A 58 -19.63 -15.02 -3.11
CA SER A 58 -20.46 -15.31 -1.95
C SER A 58 -21.95 -15.13 -2.24
N GLY A 59 -22.30 -14.31 -3.25
CA GLY A 59 -23.67 -13.98 -3.63
C GLY A 59 -24.28 -14.86 -4.72
N THR A 60 -23.52 -15.71 -5.41
CA THR A 60 -24.05 -16.56 -6.49
C THR A 60 -23.35 -17.92 -6.63
N GLU A 61 -24.13 -18.92 -7.04
CA GLU A 61 -23.63 -20.22 -7.53
C GLU A 61 -23.54 -20.28 -9.06
N ASP A 62 -23.99 -19.23 -9.76
CA ASP A 62 -23.94 -19.14 -11.21
C ASP A 62 -22.47 -19.10 -11.70
N LEU A 63 -22.08 -20.13 -12.45
CA LEU A 63 -20.72 -20.28 -12.95
C LEU A 63 -20.34 -19.18 -13.95
N GLN A 64 -21.29 -18.69 -14.75
CA GLN A 64 -21.01 -17.66 -15.75
C GLN A 64 -20.71 -16.32 -15.06
N ILE A 65 -21.57 -15.91 -14.12
CA ILE A 65 -21.38 -14.66 -13.36
C ILE A 65 -20.05 -14.73 -12.58
N ALA A 66 -19.75 -15.86 -11.95
CA ALA A 66 -18.49 -16.05 -11.24
C ALA A 66 -17.27 -16.04 -12.17
N ALA A 67 -17.38 -16.59 -13.39
CA ALA A 67 -16.30 -16.60 -14.38
C ALA A 67 -16.01 -15.19 -14.94
N GLU A 68 -17.05 -14.38 -15.16
CA GLU A 68 -16.93 -12.98 -15.57
C GLU A 68 -16.19 -12.17 -14.50
N ALA A 69 -16.63 -12.26 -13.24
CA ALA A 69 -15.96 -11.59 -12.12
C ALA A 69 -14.49 -12.02 -11.96
N ARG A 70 -14.19 -13.32 -12.09
CA ARG A 70 -12.81 -13.81 -12.09
C ARG A 70 -12.00 -13.24 -13.25
N THR A 71 -12.58 -13.13 -14.45
CA THR A 71 -11.89 -12.63 -15.64
C THR A 71 -11.56 -11.15 -15.52
N GLU A 72 -12.51 -10.35 -15.05
CA GLU A 72 -12.29 -8.93 -14.78
C GLU A 72 -11.24 -8.73 -13.68
N THR A 73 -11.31 -9.47 -12.58
CA THR A 73 -10.33 -9.39 -11.49
C THR A 73 -8.91 -9.72 -11.97
N VAL A 74 -8.75 -10.76 -12.80
CA VAL A 74 -7.44 -11.10 -13.38
C VAL A 74 -6.95 -10.01 -14.33
N ALA A 75 -7.84 -9.39 -15.11
CA ALA A 75 -7.47 -8.28 -15.99
C ALA A 75 -6.99 -7.06 -15.20
N ASP A 76 -7.73 -6.69 -14.14
CA ASP A 76 -7.35 -5.59 -13.24
C ASP A 76 -5.98 -5.85 -12.60
N TRP A 77 -5.74 -7.05 -12.09
CA TRP A 77 -4.46 -7.38 -11.45
C TRP A 77 -3.30 -7.44 -12.43
N ASN A 78 -3.49 -7.94 -13.65
CA ASN A 78 -2.46 -7.89 -14.67
C ASN A 78 -2.13 -6.46 -15.11
N ASP A 79 -3.14 -5.58 -15.20
CA ASP A 79 -2.92 -4.15 -15.46
C ASP A 79 -2.12 -3.52 -14.32
N LEU A 80 -2.54 -3.71 -13.06
CA LEU A 80 -1.83 -3.23 -11.87
C LEU A 80 -0.39 -3.72 -11.80
N GLY A 81 -0.15 -5.01 -12.06
CA GLY A 81 1.17 -5.62 -12.05
C GLY A 81 2.09 -5.16 -13.18
N SER A 82 1.59 -4.36 -14.13
CA SER A 82 2.35 -3.75 -15.22
C SER A 82 2.64 -2.25 -15.01
N ARG A 83 2.04 -1.63 -14.00
CA ARG A 83 2.24 -0.21 -13.67
C ARG A 83 3.59 0.01 -12.99
N GLU A 84 4.08 1.25 -13.07
CA GLU A 84 5.24 1.68 -12.30
C GLU A 84 4.91 1.65 -10.80
N GLY A 85 5.74 0.95 -10.03
CA GLY A 85 5.57 0.76 -8.60
C GLY A 85 6.69 -0.13 -8.04
N PRO A 86 6.71 -0.38 -6.73
CA PRO A 86 7.65 -1.32 -6.12
C PRO A 86 7.50 -2.73 -6.71
N ASP A 87 8.59 -3.28 -7.24
CA ASP A 87 8.64 -4.59 -7.92
C ASP A 87 8.04 -5.71 -7.05
N ASP A 88 8.29 -5.66 -5.74
CA ASP A 88 7.80 -6.65 -4.79
C ASP A 88 6.27 -6.66 -4.68
N VAL A 89 5.62 -5.50 -4.81
CA VAL A 89 4.16 -5.38 -4.80
C VAL A 89 3.57 -5.83 -6.13
N THR A 90 4.10 -5.36 -7.26
CA THR A 90 3.59 -5.71 -8.60
C THR A 90 3.81 -7.20 -8.89
N ASP A 91 4.92 -7.80 -8.48
CA ASP A 91 5.18 -9.24 -8.55
C ASP A 91 4.15 -10.04 -7.76
N MET A 92 3.79 -9.59 -6.55
CA MET A 92 2.78 -10.28 -5.74
C MET A 92 1.36 -10.13 -6.29
N ILE A 93 1.04 -9.00 -6.93
CA ILE A 93 -0.23 -8.84 -7.66
C ILE A 93 -0.28 -9.80 -8.86
N ASN A 94 0.80 -9.92 -9.63
CA ASN A 94 0.90 -10.90 -10.72
C ASN A 94 0.81 -12.35 -10.22
N ALA A 95 1.40 -12.63 -9.06
CA ALA A 95 1.27 -13.92 -8.39
C ALA A 95 -0.17 -14.19 -7.94
N ALA A 96 -0.90 -13.19 -7.45
CA ALA A 96 -2.32 -13.30 -7.12
C ALA A 96 -3.14 -13.65 -8.37
N ALA A 97 -2.93 -12.95 -9.50
CA ALA A 97 -3.62 -13.21 -10.76
C ALA A 97 -3.37 -14.64 -11.28
N THR A 98 -2.13 -15.09 -11.19
CA THR A 98 -1.71 -16.44 -11.56
C THR A 98 -2.37 -17.48 -10.66
N ASN A 99 -2.35 -17.30 -9.34
CA ASN A 99 -2.93 -18.26 -8.39
C ASN A 99 -4.46 -18.30 -8.46
N LEU A 100 -5.14 -17.17 -8.68
CA LEU A 100 -6.59 -17.15 -8.95
C LEU A 100 -6.93 -17.97 -10.21
N SER A 101 -6.16 -17.77 -11.27
CA SER A 101 -6.31 -18.53 -12.52
C SER A 101 -6.08 -20.02 -12.33
N ASN A 102 -5.05 -20.40 -11.58
CA ASN A 102 -4.69 -21.79 -11.35
C ASN A 102 -5.68 -22.48 -10.40
N ALA A 103 -6.14 -21.80 -9.35
CA ALA A 103 -7.18 -22.30 -8.46
C ALA A 103 -8.47 -22.59 -9.23
N TRP A 104 -8.89 -21.65 -10.09
CA TRP A 104 -10.09 -21.79 -10.92
C TRP A 104 -10.01 -22.97 -11.90
N ASN A 105 -8.86 -23.15 -12.52
CA ASN A 105 -8.66 -24.16 -13.57
C ASN A 105 -8.15 -25.51 -13.04
N SER A 106 -7.88 -25.64 -11.74
CA SER A 106 -7.33 -26.88 -11.20
C SER A 106 -8.31 -28.05 -11.35
N THR A 107 -7.78 -29.18 -11.80
CA THR A 107 -8.51 -30.45 -11.93
C THR A 107 -8.36 -31.36 -10.71
N THR A 108 -7.54 -30.96 -9.74
CA THR A 108 -7.31 -31.73 -8.50
C THR A 108 -7.62 -30.87 -7.27
N GLN A 109 -8.17 -31.49 -6.23
CA GLN A 109 -8.46 -30.79 -4.98
C GLN A 109 -7.19 -30.21 -4.34
N GLY A 110 -6.10 -30.99 -4.31
CA GLY A 110 -4.82 -30.54 -3.75
C GLY A 110 -4.22 -29.34 -4.50
N GLY A 111 -4.27 -29.35 -5.83
CA GLY A 111 -3.84 -28.21 -6.64
C GLY A 111 -4.68 -26.96 -6.36
N ARG A 112 -6.01 -27.11 -6.33
CA ARG A 112 -6.93 -26.00 -6.04
C ARG A 112 -6.66 -25.37 -4.68
N ILE A 113 -6.63 -26.16 -3.61
CA ILE A 113 -6.35 -25.69 -2.25
C ILE A 113 -4.97 -25.02 -2.16
N GLY A 114 -3.96 -25.60 -2.81
CA GLY A 114 -2.62 -25.02 -2.86
C GLY A 114 -2.60 -23.63 -3.50
N HIS A 115 -3.31 -23.45 -4.61
CA HIS A 115 -3.42 -22.16 -5.28
C HIS A 115 -4.29 -21.16 -4.53
N GLU A 116 -5.39 -21.59 -3.89
CA GLU A 116 -6.22 -20.74 -3.02
C GLU A 116 -5.41 -20.19 -1.84
N LYS A 117 -4.58 -21.04 -1.21
CA LYS A 117 -3.68 -20.62 -0.13
C LYS A 117 -2.63 -19.62 -0.62
N SER A 118 -2.00 -19.89 -1.78
CA SER A 118 -1.01 -18.98 -2.35
C SER A 118 -1.62 -17.65 -2.78
N LEU A 119 -2.86 -17.65 -3.30
CA LEU A 119 -3.62 -16.44 -3.57
C LEU A 119 -3.85 -15.62 -2.30
N LYS A 120 -4.28 -16.27 -1.20
CA LYS A 120 -4.44 -15.60 0.09
C LYS A 120 -3.13 -14.97 0.57
N ASN A 121 -2.03 -15.71 0.51
CA ASN A 121 -0.72 -15.21 0.93
C ASN A 121 -0.27 -13.98 0.11
N ALA A 122 -0.53 -13.98 -1.20
CA ALA A 122 -0.24 -12.83 -2.06
C ALA A 122 -1.10 -11.61 -1.67
N GLY A 123 -2.40 -11.81 -1.42
CA GLY A 123 -3.29 -10.75 -0.92
C GLY A 123 -2.84 -10.17 0.43
N ASP A 124 -2.51 -11.04 1.39
CA ASP A 124 -2.01 -10.63 2.71
C ASP A 124 -0.70 -9.81 2.59
N TYR A 125 0.19 -10.20 1.67
CA TYR A 125 1.42 -9.46 1.39
C TYR A 125 1.13 -8.06 0.84
N VAL A 126 0.31 -7.97 -0.21
CA VAL A 126 -0.07 -6.67 -0.81
C VAL A 126 -0.71 -5.78 0.24
N ALA A 127 -1.64 -6.30 1.05
CA ALA A 127 -2.27 -5.54 2.12
C ALA A 127 -1.26 -5.00 3.15
N THR A 128 -0.25 -5.80 3.51
CA THR A 128 0.82 -5.38 4.42
C THR A 128 1.65 -4.25 3.82
N ARG A 129 2.05 -4.34 2.56
CA ARG A 129 2.86 -3.30 1.88
C ARG A 129 2.07 -2.01 1.67
N CYS A 130 0.78 -2.12 1.37
CA CYS A 130 -0.13 -0.98 1.33
C CYS A 130 -0.20 -0.26 2.69
N ALA A 131 -0.35 -1.01 3.79
CA ALA A 131 -0.39 -0.43 5.13
C ALA A 131 0.92 0.27 5.52
N GLU A 132 2.08 -0.30 5.16
CA GLU A 132 3.41 0.29 5.43
C GLU A 132 3.64 1.63 4.71
N THR A 133 2.93 1.88 3.62
CA THR A 133 2.97 3.15 2.87
C THR A 133 1.84 4.10 3.22
N GLY A 134 1.05 3.78 4.25
CA GLY A 134 -0.03 4.62 4.75
C GLY A 134 -1.39 4.41 4.07
N THR A 135 -1.50 3.45 3.15
CA THR A 135 -2.77 3.08 2.51
C THR A 135 -3.27 1.75 3.09
N SER A 136 -4.09 1.79 4.14
CA SER A 136 -4.68 0.55 4.67
C SER A 136 -5.75 0.01 3.71
N VAL A 137 -5.67 -1.28 3.38
CA VAL A 137 -6.69 -2.00 2.61
C VAL A 137 -7.28 -3.13 3.46
N THR A 138 -8.57 -3.40 3.29
CA THR A 138 -9.29 -4.46 4.00
C THR A 138 -9.77 -5.51 3.00
N LEU A 139 -9.08 -6.65 2.97
CA LEU A 139 -9.42 -7.76 2.08
C LEU A 139 -10.44 -8.68 2.74
N SER A 140 -11.59 -8.86 2.10
CA SER A 140 -12.62 -9.81 2.53
C SER A 140 -12.14 -11.25 2.40
N GLU A 141 -12.68 -12.15 3.22
CA GLU A 141 -12.30 -13.56 3.16
C GLU A 141 -12.77 -14.21 1.85
N LEU A 142 -11.86 -14.88 1.15
CA LEU A 142 -12.19 -15.60 -0.08
C LEU A 142 -13.06 -16.82 0.23
N PRO A 143 -14.20 -17.02 -0.45
CA PRO A 143 -14.97 -18.24 -0.30
C PRO A 143 -14.21 -19.42 -0.90
N ALA A 144 -14.28 -20.56 -0.21
CA ALA A 144 -13.73 -21.83 -0.69
C ALA A 144 -14.88 -22.83 -0.96
N PRO A 145 -14.95 -23.45 -2.16
CA PRO A 145 -14.04 -23.28 -3.30
C PRO A 145 -14.28 -21.99 -4.10
N LEU A 146 -13.21 -21.46 -4.70
CA LEU A 146 -13.30 -20.26 -5.55
C LEU A 146 -14.11 -20.47 -6.83
N ARG A 147 -14.15 -21.69 -7.39
CA ARG A 147 -15.01 -22.01 -8.54
C ARG A 147 -16.29 -22.70 -8.05
N PRO A 148 -17.49 -22.21 -8.40
CA PRO A 148 -18.74 -22.91 -8.11
C PRO A 148 -18.71 -24.37 -8.55
N GLY A 149 -19.24 -25.27 -7.71
CA GLY A 149 -19.36 -26.69 -8.02
C GLY A 149 -18.03 -27.46 -8.12
N ALA A 150 -16.90 -26.85 -7.77
CA ALA A 150 -15.62 -27.55 -7.71
C ALA A 150 -15.54 -28.39 -6.42
N GLN A 151 -15.62 -29.72 -6.55
CA GLN A 151 -15.37 -30.67 -5.46
C GLN A 151 -13.88 -30.94 -5.30
#